data_AF-A0A9X0AVV8-F1
#
_entry.id   AF-A0A9X0AVV8-F1
#
_cell.length_a   1.000
_cell.length_b   1.000
_cell.length_c   1.000
_cell.angle_alpha   90.00
_cell.angle_beta   90.00
_cell.angle_gamma   90.00
#
_symmetry.space_group_name_H-M   'P 1'
#
loop_
_entity.id
_entity.type
_entity.pdbx_description
1 polymer ?
#
loop_
_entity_poly.entity_id
_entity_poly.type
_entity_poly.pdbx_seq_one_letter_code
_entity_poly.pdbx_strand_id
1 'polypeptide(L)'
;MTSFFTAKQAGALSPQDVIATYRRTFENRVAEGTILPMVLPYHLYGYILLGIYLCVRHTNRPILYKARWIVLAVITWFQLKTLWHTSSTNMAISFVAGLMSTYGIATSLTWLVFMRPQFDAKRIERKKNQKYKPATHDNEGKTTAYTESTESDLRPRVRINGEGNKKLAGSKAPNGKDVGPTHGQSNADGMTEFEYYWQSYPDNIWERLDWISDLVINFRGPGWNWTISTLPKPPPSVYAKLGEPADEASKNDTSSTGIKRFTTRLEILRAQVPRFIIGYFLLDVVKTTMMNDSYFWLGPNNYAMSAHVAAMSPLIRCVYRELLSIAGVLISLDMAFLLAPLTGCLLLGPSPFMSLRGEPCWALGRCLAPNFPSYIFCTNKLSHRKRLSKPQIPNYKTHRFVIRFRYIWGSACRW
;
A
#
# COMPACT_ATOMS: atom_id res chain seq x y z
N MET A 1 71.70 1.98 12.80
CA MET A 1 70.56 1.33 13.50
C MET A 1 69.45 2.35 13.64
N THR A 2 68.54 2.39 12.66
CA THR A 2 67.40 3.29 12.63
C THR A 2 66.32 2.78 13.59
N SER A 3 66.05 3.58 14.62
CA SER A 3 64.96 3.42 15.56
C SER A 3 63.63 3.28 14.83
N PHE A 4 63.07 2.07 14.84
CA PHE A 4 61.66 1.83 14.55
C PHE A 4 60.87 2.42 15.72
N PHE A 5 60.37 3.64 15.57
CA PHE A 5 59.32 4.15 16.44
C PHE A 5 58.09 3.26 16.24
N THR A 6 57.90 2.31 17.16
CA THR A 6 56.64 1.59 17.34
C THR A 6 55.61 2.66 17.65
N ALA A 7 54.82 3.06 16.65
CA ALA A 7 53.68 3.93 16.84
C ALA A 7 52.79 3.25 17.89
N LYS A 8 52.79 3.79 19.11
CA LYS A 8 51.98 3.31 20.21
C LYS A 8 50.54 3.36 19.72
N GLN A 9 49.98 2.20 19.41
CA GLN A 9 48.63 2.07 18.89
C GLN A 9 47.72 2.75 19.92
N ALA A 10 47.15 3.90 19.55
CA ALA A 10 46.30 4.67 20.43
C ALA A 10 45.23 3.72 20.98
N GLY A 11 45.08 3.68 22.31
CA GLY A 11 44.07 2.84 22.95
C GLY A 11 42.73 3.09 22.27
N ALA A 12 42.00 2.01 21.95
CA ALA A 12 40.73 2.10 21.25
C ALA A 12 39.82 3.07 22.02
N LEU A 13 39.37 4.16 21.38
CA LEU A 13 38.38 5.03 21.99
C LEU A 13 37.15 4.21 22.35
N SER A 14 36.59 4.45 23.52
CA SER A 14 35.32 3.84 23.89
C SER A 14 34.27 4.22 22.83
N PRO A 15 33.44 3.27 22.35
CA PRO A 15 32.33 3.59 21.44
C PRO A 15 31.44 4.73 21.95
N GLN A 16 31.31 4.85 23.28
CA GLN A 16 30.53 5.91 23.91
C GLN A 16 31.15 7.29 23.69
N ASP A 17 32.48 7.42 23.76
CA ASP A 17 33.18 8.69 23.56
C ASP A 17 33.04 9.18 22.12
N VAL A 18 33.07 8.25 21.16
CA VAL A 18 32.90 8.59 19.75
C VAL A 18 31.47 8.98 19.42
N ILE A 19 30.48 8.25 19.97
CA ILE A 19 29.07 8.65 19.85
C ILE A 19 28.84 10.05 20.46
N ALA A 20 29.44 10.33 21.62
CA ALA A 20 29.35 11.65 22.26
C ALA A 20 29.99 12.75 21.39
N THR A 21 31.13 12.47 20.77
CA THR A 21 31.82 13.40 19.87
C THR A 21 30.99 13.69 18.61
N TYR A 22 30.41 12.68 17.99
CA TYR A 22 29.51 12.87 16.84
C TYR A 22 28.25 13.64 17.22
N ARG A 23 27.67 13.36 18.39
CA ARG A 23 26.50 14.09 18.89
C ARG A 23 26.81 15.57 19.08
N ARG A 24 27.92 15.91 19.74
CA ARG A 24 28.35 17.32 19.90
C ARG A 24 28.61 17.99 18.56
N THR A 25 29.29 17.31 17.64
CA THR A 25 29.57 17.85 16.30
C THR A 25 28.27 18.12 15.54
N PHE A 26 27.30 17.21 15.65
CA PHE A 26 25.98 17.39 15.05
C PHE A 26 25.23 18.57 15.68
N GLU A 27 25.17 18.65 17.01
CA GLU A 27 24.52 19.74 17.75
C GLU A 27 25.11 21.11 17.38
N ASN A 28 26.45 21.21 17.29
CA ASN A 28 27.13 22.42 16.87
C ASN A 28 26.73 22.82 15.44
N ARG A 29 26.71 21.88 14.49
CA ARG A 29 26.33 22.16 13.10
C ARG A 29 24.86 22.51 12.94
N VAL A 30 23.98 21.95 13.78
CA VAL A 30 22.57 22.34 13.85
C VAL A 30 22.45 23.75 14.39
N ALA A 31 23.20 24.11 15.44
CA ALA A 31 23.23 25.47 15.99
C ALA A 31 23.78 26.51 14.99
N GLU A 32 24.77 26.13 14.19
CA GLU A 32 25.30 26.94 13.08
C GLU A 32 24.34 27.04 11.88
N GLY A 33 23.29 26.21 11.82
CA GLY A 33 22.35 26.15 10.71
C GLY A 33 22.91 25.53 9.43
N THR A 34 24.05 24.84 9.49
CA THR A 34 24.65 24.19 8.31
C THR A 34 23.94 22.89 7.94
N ILE A 35 23.41 22.18 8.94
CA ILE A 35 22.64 20.95 8.76
C ILE A 35 21.28 21.09 9.45
N LEU A 36 20.27 20.44 8.87
CA LEU A 36 18.93 20.40 9.43
C LEU A 36 18.65 19.00 10.01
N PRO A 37 18.19 18.89 11.27
CA PRO A 37 17.71 17.63 11.81
C PRO A 37 16.44 17.19 11.07
N MET A 38 16.10 15.91 11.17
CA MET A 38 14.83 15.42 10.66
C MET A 38 13.67 16.00 11.50
N VAL A 39 12.89 16.91 10.94
CA VAL A 39 11.72 17.53 11.60
C VAL A 39 10.44 17.14 10.89
N LEU A 40 9.51 16.52 11.61
CA LEU A 40 8.13 16.32 11.15
C LEU A 40 7.28 17.51 11.63
N PRO A 41 6.41 18.10 10.79
CA PRO A 41 5.96 17.62 9.47
C PRO A 41 6.76 18.16 8.27
N TYR A 42 7.87 18.89 8.47
CA TYR A 42 8.61 19.55 7.39
C TYR A 42 8.99 18.60 6.25
N HIS A 43 9.51 17.40 6.56
CA HIS A 43 9.85 16.40 5.53
C HIS A 43 8.65 15.80 4.78
N LEU A 44 7.44 16.00 5.29
CA LEU A 44 6.20 15.57 4.64
C LEU A 44 5.64 16.62 3.69
N TYR A 45 6.22 17.81 3.62
CA TYR A 45 5.68 18.93 2.83
C TYR A 45 5.46 18.57 1.36
N GLY A 46 6.36 17.81 0.74
CA GLY A 46 6.18 17.36 -0.65
C GLY A 46 4.93 16.48 -0.84
N TYR A 47 4.64 15.60 0.13
CA TYR A 47 3.45 14.75 0.11
C TYR A 47 2.18 15.55 0.41
N ILE A 48 2.25 16.47 1.36
CA ILE A 48 1.14 17.36 1.72
C ILE A 48 0.78 18.23 0.52
N LEU A 49 1.77 18.85 -0.15
CA LEU A 49 1.57 19.66 -1.34
C LEU A 49 1.00 18.84 -2.51
N LEU A 50 1.50 17.63 -2.72
CA LEU A 50 0.93 16.69 -3.70
C LEU A 50 -0.53 16.37 -3.38
N GLY A 51 -0.83 16.05 -2.12
CA GLY A 51 -2.17 15.74 -1.65
C GLY A 51 -3.13 16.92 -1.85
N ILE A 52 -2.75 18.12 -1.41
CA ILE A 52 -3.52 19.36 -1.60
C ILE A 52 -3.80 19.60 -3.08
N TYR A 53 -2.78 19.49 -3.93
CA TYR A 53 -2.95 19.66 -5.37
C TYR A 53 -3.97 18.65 -5.92
N LEU A 54 -3.83 17.37 -5.60
CA LEU A 54 -4.75 16.33 -6.07
C LEU A 54 -6.19 16.49 -5.50
N CYS A 55 -6.38 17.17 -4.37
CA CYS A 55 -7.70 17.45 -3.79
C CYS A 55 -8.51 18.45 -4.61
N VAL A 56 -7.80 19.31 -5.35
CA VAL A 56 -8.40 20.25 -6.28
C VAL A 56 -8.77 19.51 -7.56
N ARG A 57 -10.01 19.70 -8.01
CA ARG A 57 -10.51 19.08 -9.24
C ARG A 57 -9.90 19.77 -10.46
N HIS A 58 -9.24 18.99 -11.31
CA HIS A 58 -8.57 19.45 -12.52
C HIS A 58 -9.35 19.16 -13.82
N THR A 59 -10.39 18.33 -13.76
CA THR A 59 -11.10 17.82 -14.94
C THR A 59 -11.65 18.91 -15.86
N ASN A 60 -12.18 20.00 -15.29
CA ASN A 60 -12.82 21.07 -16.05
C ASN A 60 -11.97 22.36 -16.14
N ARG A 61 -10.72 22.34 -15.67
CA ARG A 61 -9.88 23.54 -15.53
C ARG A 61 -8.48 23.33 -16.14
N PRO A 62 -8.28 23.64 -17.44
CA PRO A 62 -7.03 23.33 -18.14
C PRO A 62 -5.82 24.11 -17.59
N ILE A 63 -6.04 25.31 -17.06
CA ILE A 63 -4.98 26.13 -16.44
C ILE A 63 -4.45 25.44 -15.18
N LEU A 64 -5.35 24.98 -14.29
CA LEU A 64 -4.94 24.26 -13.08
C LEU A 64 -4.25 22.94 -13.44
N TYR A 65 -4.71 22.23 -14.46
CA TYR A 65 -4.03 21.02 -14.91
C TYR A 65 -2.59 21.29 -15.40
N LYS A 66 -2.35 22.41 -16.08
CA LYS A 66 -0.98 22.82 -16.49
C LYS A 66 -0.09 23.18 -15.30
N ALA A 67 -0.66 23.62 -14.18
CA ALA A 67 0.08 23.95 -12.96
C ALA A 67 0.80 22.73 -12.34
N ARG A 68 0.46 21.48 -12.74
CA ARG A 68 1.17 20.26 -12.32
C ARG A 68 2.69 20.34 -12.48
N TRP A 69 3.18 21.02 -13.51
CA TRP A 69 4.62 21.16 -13.75
C TRP A 69 5.29 22.08 -12.73
N ILE A 70 4.61 23.16 -12.35
CA ILE A 70 5.06 24.08 -11.30
C ILE A 70 5.07 23.32 -9.97
N VAL A 71 3.98 22.61 -9.66
CA VAL A 71 3.88 21.81 -8.43
C VAL A 71 4.97 20.74 -8.37
N LEU A 72 5.19 20.00 -9.46
CA LEU A 72 6.26 19.00 -9.55
C LEU A 72 7.64 19.62 -9.34
N ALA A 73 7.92 20.77 -9.95
CA ALA A 73 9.19 21.48 -9.79
C ALA A 73 9.41 21.91 -8.33
N VAL A 74 8.39 22.48 -7.68
CA VAL A 74 8.44 22.88 -6.27
C VAL A 74 8.67 21.69 -5.36
N ILE A 75 7.93 20.59 -5.55
CA ILE A 75 8.10 19.37 -4.74
C ILE A 75 9.51 18.82 -4.94
N THR A 76 9.97 18.72 -6.18
CA THR A 76 11.28 18.14 -6.51
C THR A 76 12.41 19.00 -5.93
N TRP A 77 12.34 20.32 -6.09
CA TRP A 77 13.27 21.26 -5.47
C TRP A 77 13.33 21.10 -3.95
N PHE A 78 12.16 21.07 -3.30
CA PHE A 78 12.07 20.92 -1.85
C PHE A 78 12.65 19.59 -1.35
N GLN A 79 12.35 18.49 -2.04
CA GLN A 79 12.87 17.17 -1.66
C GLN A 79 14.37 17.03 -1.95
N LEU A 80 14.89 17.65 -3.01
CA LEU A 80 16.33 17.70 -3.27
C LEU A 80 17.07 18.56 -2.24
N LYS A 81 16.51 19.72 -1.87
CA LYS A 81 17.04 20.54 -0.77
C LYS A 81 17.08 19.74 0.53
N THR A 82 16.01 19.01 0.83
CA THR A 82 15.93 18.13 2.00
C THR A 82 17.03 17.07 1.96
N LEU A 83 17.20 16.37 0.82
CA LEU A 83 18.28 15.38 0.65
C LEU A 83 19.68 15.97 0.88
N TRP A 84 19.88 17.22 0.50
CA TRP A 84 21.18 17.87 0.62
C TRP A 84 21.50 18.34 2.04
N HIS A 85 20.50 18.87 2.75
CA HIS A 85 20.70 19.52 4.05
C HIS A 85 20.31 18.68 5.27
N THR A 86 19.55 17.59 5.08
CA THR A 86 19.10 16.76 6.19
C THR A 86 20.13 15.73 6.58
N SER A 87 20.46 15.72 7.86
CA SER A 87 21.33 14.72 8.47
C SER A 87 20.82 14.36 9.85
N SER A 88 21.26 13.23 10.38
CA SER A 88 20.93 12.77 11.73
C SER A 88 22.10 12.01 12.33
N THR A 89 22.20 12.05 13.66
CA THR A 89 23.13 11.21 14.44
C THR A 89 22.75 9.73 14.36
N ASN A 90 21.50 9.42 14.02
CA ASN A 90 21.03 8.06 13.82
C ASN A 90 20.97 7.76 12.32
N MET A 91 21.82 6.81 11.88
CA MET A 91 21.87 6.35 10.48
C MET A 91 20.50 5.93 9.95
N ALA A 92 19.67 5.27 10.78
CA ALA A 92 18.33 4.83 10.37
C ALA A 92 17.42 6.03 10.06
N ILE A 93 17.50 7.10 10.85
CA ILE A 93 16.69 8.32 10.65
C ILE A 93 17.14 9.03 9.36
N SER A 94 18.45 9.15 9.12
CA SER A 94 18.98 9.70 7.87
C SER A 94 18.54 8.89 6.64
N PHE A 95 18.57 7.56 6.74
CA PHE A 95 18.10 6.66 5.69
C PHE A 95 16.60 6.85 5.41
N VAL A 96 15.77 6.90 6.46
CA VAL A 96 14.32 7.14 6.34
C VAL A 96 14.06 8.51 5.69
N ALA A 97 14.78 9.56 6.09
CA ALA A 97 14.63 10.89 5.48
C ALA A 97 14.98 10.88 3.98
N GLY A 98 16.06 10.19 3.60
CA GLY A 98 16.46 10.05 2.20
C GLY A 98 15.47 9.22 1.37
N LEU A 99 14.98 8.12 1.94
CA LEU A 99 13.96 7.27 1.34
C LEU A 99 12.65 8.04 1.14
N MET A 100 12.19 8.78 2.15
CA MET A 100 11.00 9.62 2.09
C MET A 100 11.13 10.71 1.03
N SER A 101 12.29 11.35 0.91
CA SER A 101 12.49 12.40 -0.09
C SER A 101 12.48 11.82 -1.52
N THR A 102 13.20 10.73 -1.73
CA THR A 102 13.28 10.04 -3.03
C THR A 102 11.93 9.47 -3.44
N TYR A 103 11.23 8.83 -2.51
CA TYR A 103 9.89 8.31 -2.73
C TYR A 103 8.90 9.44 -3.05
N GLY A 104 9.02 10.60 -2.39
CA GLY A 104 8.18 11.76 -2.64
C GLY A 104 8.33 12.29 -4.07
N ILE A 105 9.57 12.37 -4.57
CA ILE A 105 9.86 12.75 -5.96
C ILE A 105 9.25 11.73 -6.93
N ALA A 106 9.52 10.44 -6.71
CA ALA A 106 9.04 9.37 -7.59
C ALA A 106 7.51 9.30 -7.66
N THR A 107 6.84 9.42 -6.52
CA THR A 107 5.38 9.42 -6.39
C THR A 107 4.78 10.67 -7.04
N SER A 108 5.38 11.84 -6.86
CA SER A 108 4.94 13.08 -7.53
C SER A 108 5.07 12.98 -9.05
N LEU A 109 6.19 12.44 -9.54
CA LEU A 109 6.40 12.23 -10.97
C LEU A 109 5.36 11.25 -11.54
N THR A 110 5.09 10.16 -10.82
CA THR A 110 4.11 9.14 -11.22
C THR A 110 2.71 9.75 -11.34
N TRP A 111 2.22 10.42 -10.31
CA TRP A 111 0.84 10.92 -10.28
C TRP A 111 0.62 12.20 -11.07
N LEU A 112 1.63 13.05 -11.23
CA LEU A 112 1.50 14.31 -11.95
C LEU A 112 1.81 14.18 -13.44
N VAL A 113 2.78 13.33 -13.82
CA VAL A 113 3.26 13.25 -15.21
C VAL A 113 2.72 12.02 -15.92
N PHE A 114 2.96 10.83 -15.34
CA PHE A 114 2.70 9.57 -16.03
C PHE A 114 1.25 9.11 -15.92
N MET A 115 0.61 9.37 -14.79
CA MET A 115 -0.77 8.98 -14.52
C MET A 115 -1.70 10.18 -14.46
N ARG A 116 -2.98 9.91 -14.66
CA ARG A 116 -4.07 10.89 -14.56
C ARG A 116 -5.09 10.39 -13.55
N PRO A 117 -4.75 10.38 -12.25
CA PRO A 117 -5.55 9.68 -11.25
C PRO A 117 -7.00 10.18 -11.20
N GLN A 118 -7.25 11.48 -11.34
CA GLN A 118 -8.61 12.03 -11.29
C GLN A 118 -9.50 11.62 -12.48
N PHE A 119 -8.93 11.13 -13.57
CA PHE A 119 -9.67 10.76 -14.78
C PHE A 119 -9.85 9.24 -14.87
N ASP A 120 -8.74 8.53 -14.67
CA ASP A 120 -8.66 7.11 -15.03
C ASP A 120 -8.72 6.20 -13.79
N ALA A 121 -8.34 6.69 -12.60
CA ALA A 121 -8.23 5.83 -11.42
C ALA A 121 -9.59 5.60 -10.76
N LYS A 122 -9.83 4.34 -10.40
CA LYS A 122 -11.01 3.90 -9.65
C LYS A 122 -10.55 2.97 -8.54
N ARG A 123 -11.18 3.11 -7.37
CA ARG A 123 -10.95 2.21 -6.23
C ARG A 123 -12.23 1.43 -5.91
N ILE A 124 -12.08 0.23 -5.36
CA ILE A 124 -13.20 -0.57 -4.88
C ILE A 124 -13.63 -0.01 -3.53
N GLU A 125 -14.90 0.36 -3.39
CA GLU A 125 -15.48 0.83 -2.13
C GLU A 125 -16.72 0.01 -1.74
N ARG A 126 -17.09 0.06 -0.46
CA ARG A 126 -18.27 -0.63 0.10
C ARG A 126 -19.35 0.40 0.43
N LYS A 127 -20.58 0.13 0.00
CA LYS A 127 -21.77 0.85 0.45
C LYS A 127 -22.64 -0.08 1.29
N LYS A 128 -23.17 0.42 2.41
CA LYS A 128 -24.20 -0.30 3.18
C LYS A 128 -25.53 -0.13 2.44
N ASN A 129 -26.16 -1.24 2.06
CA ASN A 129 -27.53 -1.18 1.57
C ASN A 129 -28.45 -0.98 2.77
N GLN A 130 -28.89 0.26 2.97
CA GLN A 130 -29.99 0.55 3.87
C GLN A 130 -31.26 0.04 3.17
N LYS A 131 -31.63 -1.22 3.44
CA LYS A 131 -32.89 -1.78 2.95
C LYS A 131 -34.00 -0.81 3.37
N TYR A 132 -34.78 -0.36 2.39
CA TYR A 132 -35.99 0.43 2.59
C TYR A 132 -36.80 -0.21 3.72
N LYS A 133 -37.13 0.58 4.75
CA LYS A 133 -38.20 0.19 5.68
C LYS A 133 -39.42 -0.11 4.82
N PRO A 134 -40.02 -1.31 4.86
CA PRO A 134 -41.32 -1.48 4.24
C PRO A 134 -42.26 -0.49 4.92
N ALA A 135 -42.93 0.34 4.11
CA ALA A 135 -43.98 1.20 4.62
C ALA A 135 -44.98 0.31 5.35
N THR A 136 -45.14 0.55 6.66
CA THR A 136 -46.23 -0.01 7.45
C THR A 136 -47.52 0.44 6.76
N HIS A 137 -48.21 -0.51 6.13
CA HIS A 137 -49.53 -0.26 5.59
C HIS A 137 -50.51 -0.30 6.77
N ASP A 138 -50.66 0.84 7.44
CA ASP A 138 -51.70 1.02 8.45
C ASP A 138 -53.04 1.11 7.72
N ASN A 139 -53.70 -0.05 7.60
CA ASN A 139 -55.13 -0.12 7.33
C ASN A 139 -55.86 0.17 8.64
N GLU A 140 -56.26 1.43 8.85
CA GLU A 140 -57.44 1.75 9.66
C GLU A 140 -58.46 2.46 8.79
N GLY A 141 -59.59 1.79 8.60
CA GLY A 141 -60.68 2.27 7.78
C GLY A 141 -61.37 3.48 8.39
N LYS A 142 -61.79 4.40 7.52
CA LYS A 142 -62.97 5.22 7.80
C LYS A 142 -63.76 5.50 6.54
N THR A 143 -64.88 4.79 6.46
CA THR A 143 -66.02 4.99 5.59
C THR A 143 -66.51 6.43 5.68
N THR A 144 -66.64 7.13 4.55
CA THR A 144 -67.76 8.04 4.30
C THR A 144 -68.03 8.06 2.79
N ALA A 145 -69.24 7.67 2.43
CA ALA A 145 -69.80 7.73 1.10
C ALA A 145 -70.24 9.16 0.75
N TYR A 146 -70.18 9.55 -0.52
CA TYR A 146 -71.24 10.25 -1.28
C TYR A 146 -70.84 10.31 -2.78
N THR A 147 -71.69 9.70 -3.63
CA THR A 147 -72.17 10.04 -5.02
C THR A 147 -71.24 10.76 -6.02
N GLU A 148 -71.28 10.57 -7.35
CA GLU A 148 -72.03 9.74 -8.31
C GLU A 148 -71.57 10.14 -9.73
N SER A 149 -71.71 9.21 -10.72
CA SER A 149 -71.67 9.38 -12.19
C SER A 149 -70.29 9.73 -12.83
N THR A 150 -69.85 9.16 -13.97
CA THR A 150 -70.58 8.73 -15.17
C THR A 150 -69.86 7.58 -15.90
N GLU A 151 -70.72 6.82 -16.57
CA GLU A 151 -70.67 5.58 -17.36
C GLU A 151 -69.85 5.59 -18.67
N SER A 152 -69.73 4.38 -19.25
CA SER A 152 -69.44 3.97 -20.64
C SER A 152 -68.06 3.32 -20.90
N ASP A 153 -67.89 2.21 -21.64
CA ASP A 153 -68.76 1.13 -22.13
C ASP A 153 -67.86 0.05 -22.80
N LEU A 154 -68.34 -1.21 -22.89
CA LEU A 154 -67.98 -2.32 -23.83
C LEU A 154 -66.52 -2.90 -23.82
N ARG A 155 -66.22 -4.22 -23.88
CA ARG A 155 -66.96 -5.49 -24.09
C ARG A 155 -66.06 -6.70 -23.68
N PRO A 156 -66.60 -7.94 -23.59
CA PRO A 156 -66.08 -9.08 -22.82
C PRO A 156 -65.59 -10.28 -23.67
N ARG A 157 -65.44 -11.46 -23.00
CA ARG A 157 -65.37 -12.89 -23.45
C ARG A 157 -63.95 -13.49 -23.29
N VAL A 158 -63.69 -14.70 -22.76
CA VAL A 158 -64.39 -16.01 -22.75
C VAL A 158 -63.92 -16.83 -21.52
N ARG A 159 -64.83 -17.55 -20.84
CA ARG A 159 -64.56 -18.68 -19.93
C ARG A 159 -64.61 -20.00 -20.70
N ILE A 160 -63.74 -20.97 -20.38
CA ILE A 160 -64.02 -22.41 -20.54
C ILE A 160 -63.53 -23.16 -19.29
N ASN A 161 -64.42 -24.00 -18.75
CA ASN A 161 -64.27 -24.88 -17.60
C ASN A 161 -63.50 -26.16 -17.95
N GLY A 162 -62.92 -26.81 -16.93
CA GLY A 162 -62.45 -28.19 -16.97
C GLY A 162 -62.22 -28.72 -15.56
N GLU A 163 -63.25 -29.37 -15.01
CA GLU A 163 -63.36 -29.95 -13.68
C GLU A 163 -62.94 -31.44 -13.70
N GLY A 164 -62.39 -31.97 -12.60
CA GLY A 164 -61.97 -33.38 -12.52
C GLY A 164 -61.51 -33.82 -11.13
N ASN A 165 -62.46 -33.92 -10.20
CA ASN A 165 -62.34 -34.50 -8.86
C ASN A 165 -61.86 -35.98 -8.86
N LYS A 166 -61.04 -36.38 -7.87
CA LYS A 166 -61.32 -37.57 -7.02
C LYS A 166 -60.41 -37.65 -5.78
N LYS A 167 -61.07 -37.93 -4.66
CA LYS A 167 -60.65 -37.99 -3.25
C LYS A 167 -60.11 -39.38 -2.84
N LEU A 168 -59.68 -39.40 -1.56
CA LEU A 168 -59.55 -40.49 -0.57
C LEU A 168 -58.14 -41.05 -0.40
N ALA A 169 -57.44 -40.82 0.72
CA ALA A 169 -57.71 -41.10 2.16
C ALA A 169 -56.95 -42.37 2.60
N GLY A 170 -56.18 -42.25 3.68
CA GLY A 170 -55.47 -43.38 4.27
C GLY A 170 -54.48 -42.95 5.35
N SER A 171 -55.01 -42.61 6.53
CA SER A 171 -54.24 -42.47 7.78
C SER A 171 -53.67 -43.82 8.23
N LYS A 172 -52.41 -43.84 8.68
CA LYS A 172 -51.90 -44.68 9.80
C LYS A 172 -50.42 -44.36 10.07
N ALA A 173 -50.16 -43.73 11.22
CA ALA A 173 -48.90 -43.89 11.97
C ALA A 173 -48.98 -45.21 12.77
N PRO A 174 -47.86 -45.86 13.14
CA PRO A 174 -47.15 -45.46 14.36
C PRO A 174 -45.61 -45.66 14.38
N ASN A 175 -44.98 -44.88 15.27
CA ASN A 175 -43.75 -45.10 16.04
C ASN A 175 -42.56 -45.86 15.45
N GLY A 176 -41.46 -45.12 15.26
CA GLY A 176 -40.09 -45.62 15.33
C GLY A 176 -39.17 -44.47 15.72
N LYS A 177 -38.71 -44.47 16.97
CA LYS A 177 -37.63 -43.60 17.45
C LYS A 177 -36.36 -43.95 16.69
N ASP A 178 -35.66 -42.97 16.13
CA ASP A 178 -34.21 -43.00 16.10
C ASP A 178 -33.62 -41.59 15.99
N VAL A 179 -32.50 -41.46 16.70
CA VAL A 179 -31.83 -40.26 17.15
C VAL A 179 -30.89 -39.74 16.06
N GLY A 180 -30.97 -38.44 15.73
CA GLY A 180 -30.02 -37.77 14.84
C GLY A 180 -30.12 -36.24 14.95
N PRO A 181 -28.99 -35.50 15.01
CA PRO A 181 -28.91 -34.25 15.75
C PRO A 181 -29.49 -33.04 15.01
N THR A 182 -30.36 -32.34 15.72
CA THR A 182 -30.81 -30.97 15.43
C THR A 182 -29.62 -30.00 15.55
N HIS A 183 -29.10 -29.53 14.41
CA HIS A 183 -28.38 -28.26 14.36
C HIS A 183 -28.75 -27.48 13.09
N GLY A 184 -30.02 -27.07 13.04
CA GLY A 184 -30.51 -26.04 12.13
C GLY A 184 -30.87 -24.79 12.93
N GLN A 185 -29.88 -24.19 13.61
CA GLN A 185 -30.05 -22.87 14.20
C GLN A 185 -30.02 -21.86 13.06
N SER A 186 -31.21 -21.48 12.61
CA SER A 186 -31.45 -20.28 11.84
C SER A 186 -31.09 -19.06 12.69
N ASN A 187 -29.80 -18.73 12.73
CA ASN A 187 -29.36 -17.42 13.18
C ASN A 187 -29.65 -16.44 12.04
N ALA A 188 -30.82 -15.81 12.14
CA ALA A 188 -31.10 -14.53 11.52
C ALA A 188 -30.16 -13.48 12.12
N ASP A 189 -28.87 -13.54 11.75
CA ASP A 189 -27.98 -12.40 11.88
C ASP A 189 -28.34 -11.47 10.72
N GLY A 190 -28.80 -10.27 11.06
CA GLY A 190 -29.16 -9.23 10.10
C GLY A 190 -27.93 -8.82 9.31
N MET A 191 -27.59 -9.61 8.29
CA MET A 191 -26.47 -9.33 7.40
C MET A 191 -26.73 -7.98 6.76
N THR A 192 -26.01 -6.98 7.25
CA THR A 192 -25.90 -5.68 6.60
C THR A 192 -25.29 -5.98 5.23
N GLU A 193 -26.14 -6.00 4.22
CA GLU A 193 -25.74 -6.41 2.88
C GLU A 193 -24.88 -5.30 2.30
N PHE A 194 -23.56 -5.54 2.25
CA PHE A 194 -22.62 -4.61 1.65
C PHE A 194 -22.56 -4.86 0.14
N GLU A 195 -22.76 -3.79 -0.62
CA GLU A 195 -22.55 -3.73 -2.06
C GLU A 195 -21.17 -3.13 -2.35
N TYR A 196 -20.49 -3.67 -3.36
CA TYR A 196 -19.17 -3.19 -3.79
C TYR A 196 -19.30 -2.49 -5.13
N TYR A 197 -18.64 -1.35 -5.29
CA TYR A 197 -18.66 -0.60 -6.54
C TYR A 197 -17.30 0.06 -6.81
N TRP A 198 -17.05 0.38 -8.08
CA TRP A 198 -15.90 1.16 -8.50
C TRP A 198 -16.15 2.65 -8.25
N GLN A 199 -15.57 3.19 -7.18
CA GLN A 199 -15.60 4.61 -6.88
C GLN A 199 -14.57 5.35 -7.75
N SER A 200 -15.08 6.20 -8.64
CA SER A 200 -14.27 7.17 -9.40
C SER A 200 -13.95 8.40 -8.53
N TYR A 201 -13.25 9.40 -9.06
CA TYR A 201 -12.89 10.60 -8.29
C TYR A 201 -14.13 11.29 -7.68
N PRO A 202 -14.24 11.40 -6.34
CA PRO A 202 -15.48 11.79 -5.68
C PRO A 202 -15.77 13.30 -5.74
N ASP A 203 -17.03 13.67 -5.50
CA ASP A 203 -17.49 15.06 -5.46
C ASP A 203 -17.23 15.74 -4.12
N ASN A 204 -17.45 15.04 -3.02
CA ASN A 204 -17.31 15.59 -1.67
C ASN A 204 -15.83 15.78 -1.29
N ILE A 205 -15.49 16.92 -0.66
CA ILE A 205 -14.09 17.22 -0.31
C ILE A 205 -13.50 16.23 0.70
N TRP A 206 -14.30 15.76 1.65
CA TRP A 206 -13.88 14.77 2.65
C TRP A 206 -13.61 13.40 2.03
N GLU A 207 -14.48 12.96 1.10
CA GLU A 207 -14.25 11.75 0.33
C GLU A 207 -13.04 11.87 -0.58
N ARG A 208 -12.78 13.06 -1.15
CA ARG A 208 -11.55 13.31 -1.93
C ARG A 208 -10.31 13.20 -1.07
N LEU A 209 -10.32 13.79 0.12
CA LEU A 209 -9.19 13.70 1.05
C LEU A 209 -8.89 12.24 1.40
N ASP A 210 -9.92 11.44 1.71
CA ASP A 210 -9.73 10.01 1.94
C ASP A 210 -9.24 9.27 0.68
N TRP A 211 -9.85 9.54 -0.48
CA TRP A 211 -9.48 8.93 -1.76
C TRP A 211 -8.03 9.23 -2.16
N ILE A 212 -7.55 10.44 -1.90
CA ILE A 212 -6.17 10.86 -2.23
C ILE A 212 -5.19 10.36 -1.18
N SER A 213 -5.56 10.39 0.09
CA SER A 213 -4.77 9.77 1.16
C SER A 213 -4.52 8.29 0.83
N ASP A 214 -5.57 7.58 0.41
CA ASP A 214 -5.48 6.22 -0.11
C ASP A 214 -4.50 6.12 -1.29
N LEU A 215 -4.66 6.98 -2.30
CA LEU A 215 -3.82 6.96 -3.50
C LEU A 215 -2.34 7.17 -3.17
N VAL A 216 -2.02 8.10 -2.27
CA VAL A 216 -0.65 8.48 -1.92
C VAL A 216 0.01 7.44 -1.00
N ILE A 217 -0.76 6.82 -0.09
CA ILE A 217 -0.23 5.85 0.88
C ILE A 217 -0.16 4.43 0.25
N ASN A 218 -0.94 4.14 -0.79
CA ASN A 218 -0.92 2.84 -1.46
C ASN A 218 0.29 2.65 -2.37
N PHE A 219 1.26 1.85 -1.92
CA PHE A 219 2.46 1.51 -2.69
C PHE A 219 2.19 0.60 -3.91
N ARG A 220 1.11 -0.19 -3.90
CA ARG A 220 0.83 -1.21 -4.95
C ARG A 220 -0.58 -1.19 -5.53
N GLY A 221 -1.40 -0.24 -5.07
CA GLY A 221 -2.78 -0.10 -5.48
C GLY A 221 -3.67 -1.33 -5.26
N PRO A 222 -3.56 -2.11 -4.16
CA PRO A 222 -4.54 -3.17 -3.91
C PRO A 222 -5.95 -2.54 -3.85
N GLY A 223 -6.87 -3.08 -4.63
CA GLY A 223 -8.24 -2.55 -4.71
C GLY A 223 -8.41 -1.38 -5.67
N TRP A 224 -7.37 -1.02 -6.41
CA TRP A 224 -7.42 -0.01 -7.47
C TRP A 224 -7.46 -0.66 -8.85
N ASN A 225 -8.06 0.01 -9.82
CA ASN A 225 -8.06 -0.50 -11.21
C ASN A 225 -6.65 -0.56 -11.84
N TRP A 226 -5.68 0.15 -11.28
CA TRP A 226 -4.27 0.10 -11.67
C TRP A 226 -3.43 -0.89 -10.85
N THR A 227 -4.06 -1.80 -10.08
CA THR A 227 -3.37 -2.85 -9.30
C THR A 227 -2.32 -3.58 -10.17
N ILE A 228 -1.10 -3.78 -9.64
CA ILE A 228 -0.08 -4.57 -10.35
C ILE A 228 -0.59 -5.99 -10.58
N SER A 229 -0.39 -6.54 -11.78
CA SER A 229 -0.78 -7.91 -12.14
C SER A 229 -0.13 -9.01 -11.29
N THR A 230 0.95 -8.70 -10.56
CA THR A 230 1.61 -9.63 -9.64
C THR A 230 0.84 -9.82 -8.34
N LEU A 231 -0.13 -8.95 -8.04
CA LEU A 231 -0.95 -9.07 -6.84
C LEU A 231 -2.13 -10.04 -7.09
N PRO A 232 -2.56 -10.79 -6.06
CA PRO A 232 -3.77 -11.59 -6.16
C PRO A 232 -4.96 -10.67 -6.46
N LYS A 233 -5.78 -11.06 -7.44
CA LYS A 233 -7.00 -10.32 -7.79
C LYS A 233 -7.99 -10.35 -6.61
N PRO A 234 -8.94 -9.40 -6.51
CA PRO A 234 -10.03 -9.45 -5.53
C PRO A 234 -10.79 -10.79 -5.55
N PRO A 235 -11.44 -11.20 -4.43
CA PRO A 235 -12.08 -12.50 -4.36
C PRO A 235 -13.30 -12.57 -5.29
N PRO A 236 -13.71 -13.77 -5.72
CA PRO A 236 -14.86 -13.93 -6.63
C PRO A 236 -16.15 -13.33 -6.05
N SER A 237 -16.29 -13.34 -4.72
CA SER A 237 -17.43 -12.71 -4.02
C SER A 237 -17.49 -11.19 -4.19
N VAL A 238 -16.36 -10.53 -4.43
CA VAL A 238 -16.30 -9.10 -4.74
C VAL A 238 -16.67 -8.91 -6.21
N TYR A 239 -16.07 -9.65 -7.15
CA TYR A 239 -16.43 -9.55 -8.57
C TYR A 239 -17.91 -9.85 -8.86
N ALA A 240 -18.48 -10.87 -8.22
CA ALA A 240 -19.89 -11.21 -8.32
C ALA A 240 -20.80 -10.04 -7.88
N LYS A 241 -20.38 -9.29 -6.86
CA LYS A 241 -21.09 -8.10 -6.38
C LYS A 241 -20.86 -6.87 -7.26
N LEU A 242 -19.73 -6.79 -7.96
CA LEU A 242 -19.47 -5.76 -8.96
C LEU A 242 -20.19 -6.03 -10.30
N GLY A 243 -20.77 -7.22 -10.48
CA GLY A 243 -21.36 -7.64 -11.77
C GLY A 243 -20.33 -7.99 -12.84
N GLU A 244 -19.07 -8.23 -12.45
CA GLU A 244 -17.98 -8.60 -13.36
C GLU A 244 -17.72 -10.12 -13.30
N PRO A 245 -17.40 -10.78 -14.43
CA PRO A 245 -17.07 -12.20 -14.42
C PRO A 245 -15.76 -12.44 -13.64
N ALA A 246 -15.84 -13.29 -12.61
CA ALA A 246 -14.68 -13.68 -11.84
C ALA A 246 -13.72 -14.52 -12.70
N ASP A 247 -12.52 -13.99 -12.94
CA ASP A 247 -11.45 -14.70 -13.64
C ASP A 247 -10.96 -15.91 -12.81
N GLU A 248 -10.45 -16.96 -13.43
CA GLU A 248 -9.91 -18.14 -12.74
C GLU A 248 -8.77 -17.75 -11.77
N ALA A 249 -7.99 -16.72 -12.12
CA ALA A 249 -6.95 -16.16 -11.25
C ALA A 249 -7.48 -15.51 -9.95
N SER A 250 -8.79 -15.18 -9.87
CA SER A 250 -9.42 -14.64 -8.65
C SER A 250 -9.78 -15.72 -7.63
N LYS A 251 -9.94 -16.97 -8.09
CA LYS A 251 -10.27 -18.13 -7.24
C LYS A 251 -9.08 -18.59 -6.41
N ASN A 252 -7.86 -18.34 -6.89
CA ASN A 252 -6.63 -18.64 -6.17
C ASN A 252 -6.29 -17.51 -5.19
N ASP A 253 -6.09 -17.85 -3.92
CA ASP A 253 -5.62 -16.90 -2.89
C ASP A 253 -4.14 -16.54 -3.05
N THR A 254 -3.43 -17.23 -3.94
CA THR A 254 -2.02 -16.98 -4.27
C THR A 254 -1.89 -16.41 -5.68
N SER A 255 -1.14 -15.32 -5.79
CA SER A 255 -0.74 -14.78 -7.09
C SER A 255 0.27 -15.70 -7.80
N SER A 256 0.47 -15.46 -9.09
CA SER A 256 1.53 -16.10 -9.89
C SER A 256 2.94 -15.91 -9.32
N THR A 257 3.14 -14.90 -8.47
CA THR A 257 4.40 -14.59 -7.81
C THR A 257 4.52 -15.16 -6.39
N GLY A 258 3.54 -15.95 -5.96
CA GLY A 258 3.52 -16.57 -4.63
C GLY A 258 3.07 -15.65 -3.50
N ILE A 259 2.64 -14.42 -3.81
CA ILE A 259 2.03 -13.52 -2.81
C ILE A 259 0.66 -14.06 -2.42
N LYS A 260 0.46 -14.34 -1.13
CA LYS A 260 -0.77 -14.88 -0.56
C LYS A 260 -1.68 -13.75 -0.04
N ARG A 261 -2.95 -13.82 -0.39
CA ARG A 261 -4.04 -13.05 0.20
C ARG A 261 -4.53 -13.75 1.46
N PHE A 262 -4.79 -12.98 2.52
CA PHE A 262 -5.37 -13.51 3.75
C PHE A 262 -6.85 -13.22 3.79
N THR A 263 -7.64 -14.19 4.24
CA THR A 263 -9.10 -14.01 4.35
C THR A 263 -9.50 -13.56 5.74
N THR A 264 -8.70 -13.90 6.77
CA THR A 264 -9.00 -13.59 8.17
C THR A 264 -7.87 -12.83 8.86
N ARG A 265 -8.22 -12.00 9.86
CA ARG A 265 -7.24 -11.28 10.68
C ARG A 265 -6.32 -12.21 11.46
N LEU A 266 -6.88 -13.32 11.94
CA LEU A 266 -6.12 -14.32 12.69
C LEU A 266 -5.06 -14.98 11.81
N GLU A 267 -5.36 -15.21 10.53
CA GLU A 267 -4.38 -15.75 9.58
C GLU A 267 -3.24 -14.76 9.31
N ILE A 268 -3.55 -13.46 9.18
CA ILE A 268 -2.54 -12.39 9.10
C ILE A 268 -1.67 -12.39 10.33
N LEU A 269 -2.26 -12.38 11.52
CA LEU A 269 -1.54 -12.42 12.80
C LEU A 269 -0.58 -13.61 12.84
N ARG A 270 -1.09 -14.82 12.59
CA ARG A 270 -0.30 -16.05 12.61
C ARG A 270 0.81 -16.06 11.57
N ALA A 271 0.61 -15.44 10.41
CA ALA A 271 1.60 -15.42 9.34
C ALA A 271 2.64 -14.29 9.48
N GLN A 272 2.25 -13.12 9.98
CA GLN A 272 3.08 -11.91 9.99
C GLN A 272 3.79 -11.69 11.34
N VAL A 273 3.15 -11.98 12.47
CA VAL A 273 3.75 -11.74 13.79
C VAL A 273 5.03 -12.56 14.00
N PRO A 274 5.08 -13.88 13.72
CA PRO A 274 6.33 -14.63 13.88
C PRO A 274 7.45 -14.11 12.97
N ARG A 275 7.10 -13.65 11.76
CA ARG A 275 8.08 -13.07 10.83
C ARG A 275 8.61 -11.74 11.33
N PHE A 276 7.74 -10.90 11.89
CA PHE A 276 8.15 -9.65 12.50
C PHE A 276 9.08 -9.90 13.70
N ILE A 277 8.76 -10.88 14.55
CA ILE A 277 9.61 -11.28 15.68
C ILE A 277 10.97 -11.78 15.18
N ILE A 278 11.01 -12.69 14.20
CA ILE A 278 12.25 -13.19 13.61
C ILE A 278 13.07 -12.06 12.98
N GLY A 279 12.42 -11.20 12.20
CA GLY A 279 13.06 -10.05 11.55
C GLY A 279 13.64 -9.06 12.55
N TYR A 280 12.98 -8.86 13.70
CA TYR A 280 13.49 -8.04 14.81
C TYR A 280 14.79 -8.64 15.38
N PHE A 281 14.81 -9.93 15.70
CA PHE A 281 16.01 -10.60 16.20
C PHE A 281 17.14 -10.61 15.16
N LEU A 282 16.83 -10.85 13.89
CA LEU A 282 17.82 -10.78 12.81
C LEU A 282 18.40 -9.36 12.68
N LEU A 283 17.57 -8.33 12.79
CA LEU A 283 18.02 -6.94 12.74
C LEU A 283 18.92 -6.61 13.94
N ASP A 284 18.59 -7.10 15.13
CA ASP A 284 19.39 -6.89 16.34
C ASP A 284 20.75 -7.61 16.25
N VAL A 285 20.78 -8.84 15.71
CA VAL A 285 22.03 -9.57 15.43
C VAL A 285 22.91 -8.81 14.42
N VAL A 286 22.31 -8.36 13.31
CA VAL A 286 23.04 -7.58 12.28
C VAL A 286 23.58 -6.28 12.87
N LYS A 287 22.74 -5.52 13.58
CA LYS A 287 23.14 -4.28 14.25
C LYS A 287 24.27 -4.52 15.25
N THR A 288 24.16 -5.54 16.10
CA THR A 288 25.18 -5.86 17.11
C THR A 288 26.49 -6.26 16.46
N THR A 289 26.42 -7.03 15.37
CA THR A 289 27.61 -7.38 14.56
C THR A 289 28.26 -6.14 13.95
N MET A 290 27.47 -5.22 13.39
CA MET A 290 27.97 -3.95 12.86
C MET A 290 28.61 -3.09 13.96
N MET A 291 28.03 -3.04 15.15
CA MET A 291 28.58 -2.27 16.27
C MET A 291 29.92 -2.83 16.79
N ASN A 292 30.17 -4.12 16.62
CA ASN A 292 31.43 -4.76 17.01
C ASN A 292 32.59 -4.42 16.05
N ASP A 293 32.31 -4.04 14.81
CA ASP A 293 33.33 -3.62 13.85
C ASP A 293 33.49 -2.08 13.86
N SER A 294 34.69 -1.64 14.25
CA SER A 294 35.10 -0.23 14.28
C SER A 294 34.81 0.52 12.98
N TYR A 295 34.82 -0.18 11.85
CA TYR A 295 34.54 0.43 10.55
C TYR A 295 33.14 1.05 10.44
N PHE A 296 32.10 0.48 11.04
CA PHE A 296 30.74 0.98 10.85
C PHE A 296 30.47 2.29 11.58
N TRP A 297 31.19 2.58 12.67
CA TRP A 297 31.01 3.82 13.43
C TRP A 297 32.15 4.82 13.24
N LEU A 298 33.37 4.40 12.91
CA LEU A 298 34.49 5.30 12.62
C LEU A 298 34.76 5.52 11.13
N GLY A 299 34.24 4.65 10.26
CA GLY A 299 34.67 4.58 8.86
C GLY A 299 36.05 3.94 8.72
N PRO A 300 36.74 4.14 7.58
CA PRO A 300 38.11 3.67 7.37
C PRO A 300 39.04 4.21 8.46
N ASN A 301 39.62 3.31 9.25
CA ASN A 301 40.44 3.67 10.41
C ASN A 301 41.59 2.67 10.63
N ASN A 302 42.56 3.09 11.45
CA ASN A 302 43.76 2.32 11.76
C ASN A 302 43.70 1.65 13.16
N TYR A 303 42.52 1.60 13.80
CA TYR A 303 42.37 0.99 15.12
C TYR A 303 42.45 -0.54 15.02
N ALA A 304 42.77 -1.18 16.15
CA ALA A 304 42.81 -2.64 16.24
C ALA A 304 41.42 -3.22 15.91
N MET A 305 41.36 -4.06 14.88
CA MET A 305 40.13 -4.74 14.48
C MET A 305 39.84 -5.91 15.42
N SER A 306 38.59 -6.35 15.48
CA SER A 306 38.24 -7.58 16.19
C SER A 306 39.03 -8.76 15.61
N ALA A 307 39.39 -9.72 16.46
CA ALA A 307 40.24 -10.86 16.04
C ALA A 307 39.67 -11.63 14.83
N HIS A 308 38.35 -11.79 14.76
CA HIS A 308 37.68 -12.49 13.66
C HIS A 308 37.74 -11.71 12.34
N VAL A 309 37.61 -10.37 12.36
CA VAL A 309 37.74 -9.55 11.14
C VAL A 309 39.20 -9.43 10.74
N ALA A 310 40.12 -9.30 11.70
CA ALA A 310 41.56 -9.16 11.46
C ALA A 310 42.16 -10.40 10.75
N ALA A 311 41.62 -11.59 11.01
CA ALA A 311 42.05 -12.83 10.37
C ALA A 311 41.65 -12.94 8.88
N MET A 312 40.72 -12.11 8.40
CA MET A 312 40.22 -12.17 7.03
C MET A 312 41.07 -11.36 6.05
N SER A 313 41.17 -11.83 4.80
CA SER A 313 41.85 -11.07 3.74
C SER A 313 41.13 -9.74 3.44
N PRO A 314 41.82 -8.71 2.90
CA PRO A 314 41.20 -7.41 2.59
C PRO A 314 39.95 -7.49 1.70
N LEU A 315 39.96 -8.36 0.69
CA LEU A 315 38.82 -8.55 -0.21
C LEU A 315 37.62 -9.17 0.51
N ILE A 316 37.85 -10.18 1.35
CA ILE A 316 36.79 -10.83 2.13
C ILE A 316 36.17 -9.84 3.11
N ARG A 317 36.98 -9.00 3.76
CA ARG A 317 36.49 -7.95 4.67
C ARG A 317 35.58 -6.94 3.95
N CYS A 318 35.96 -6.51 2.75
CA CYS A 318 35.14 -5.61 1.93
C CYS A 318 33.78 -6.25 1.61
N VAL A 319 33.78 -7.47 1.07
CA VAL A 319 32.54 -8.20 0.74
C VAL A 319 31.68 -8.44 1.98
N TYR A 320 32.29 -8.83 3.10
CA TYR A 320 31.59 -9.04 4.37
C TYR A 320 30.85 -7.78 4.84
N ARG A 321 31.53 -6.63 4.85
CA ARG A 321 30.94 -5.34 5.28
C ARG A 321 29.82 -4.88 4.37
N GLU A 322 29.97 -5.07 3.06
CA GLU A 322 28.93 -4.74 2.09
C GLU A 322 27.71 -5.66 2.23
N LEU A 323 27.93 -6.97 2.37
CA LEU A 323 26.85 -7.93 2.59
C LEU A 323 26.10 -7.65 3.90
N LEU A 324 26.81 -7.32 4.98
CA LEU A 324 26.20 -6.99 6.26
C LEU A 324 25.35 -5.71 6.15
N SER A 325 25.84 -4.70 5.44
CA SER A 325 25.10 -3.46 5.15
C SER A 325 23.83 -3.72 4.35
N ILE A 326 23.96 -4.48 3.25
CA ILE A 326 22.83 -4.86 2.40
C ILE A 326 21.79 -5.67 3.20
N ALA A 327 22.24 -6.63 4.00
CA ALA A 327 21.35 -7.43 4.85
C ALA A 327 20.57 -6.55 5.83
N GLY A 328 21.24 -5.62 6.52
CA GLY A 328 20.58 -4.68 7.44
C GLY A 328 19.51 -3.83 6.77
N VAL A 329 19.78 -3.32 5.56
CA VAL A 329 18.81 -2.54 4.78
C VAL A 329 17.62 -3.41 4.35
N LEU A 330 17.87 -4.61 3.81
CA LEU A 330 16.81 -5.51 3.35
C LEU A 330 15.90 -5.96 4.49
N ILE A 331 16.47 -6.35 5.64
CA ILE A 331 15.70 -6.75 6.82
C ILE A 331 14.88 -5.57 7.34
N SER A 332 15.48 -4.38 7.44
CA SER A 332 14.78 -3.17 7.90
C SER A 332 13.60 -2.81 6.99
N LEU A 333 13.79 -2.89 5.67
CA LEU A 333 12.72 -2.67 4.71
C LEU A 333 11.62 -3.73 4.84
N ASP A 334 11.97 -5.01 5.05
CA ASP A 334 10.97 -6.08 5.18
C ASP A 334 10.10 -5.83 6.40
N MET A 335 10.75 -5.51 7.52
CA MET A 335 10.10 -5.16 8.78
C MET A 335 9.17 -3.95 8.62
N ALA A 336 9.60 -2.90 7.91
CA ALA A 336 8.75 -1.74 7.64
C ALA A 336 7.50 -2.12 6.82
N PHE A 337 7.65 -2.96 5.80
CA PHE A 337 6.51 -3.45 5.01
C PHE A 337 5.60 -4.43 5.78
N LEU A 338 6.15 -5.19 6.74
CA LEU A 338 5.35 -6.03 7.65
C LEU A 338 4.59 -5.20 8.69
N LEU A 339 5.11 -4.05 9.09
CA LEU A 339 4.46 -3.18 10.06
C LEU A 339 3.16 -2.56 9.52
N ALA A 340 3.10 -2.23 8.23
CA ALA A 340 1.92 -1.63 7.61
C ALA A 340 0.62 -2.48 7.72
N PRO A 341 0.60 -3.78 7.34
CA PRO A 341 -0.58 -4.62 7.52
C PRO A 341 -0.88 -4.92 8.99
N LEU A 342 0.14 -5.06 9.85
CA LEU A 342 -0.07 -5.24 11.28
C LEU A 342 -0.78 -4.02 11.90
N THR A 343 -0.33 -2.81 11.58
CA THR A 343 -0.94 -1.57 12.07
C THR A 343 -2.31 -1.31 11.44
N GLY A 344 -2.44 -1.44 10.12
CA GLY A 344 -3.70 -1.18 9.42
C GLY A 344 -4.81 -2.19 9.75
N CYS A 345 -4.52 -3.49 9.70
CA CYS A 345 -5.55 -4.51 9.90
C CYS A 345 -5.83 -4.84 11.37
N LEU A 346 -4.83 -4.75 12.25
CA LEU A 346 -4.98 -5.23 13.64
C LEU A 346 -5.21 -4.10 14.63
N LEU A 347 -4.48 -2.98 14.51
CA LEU A 347 -4.63 -1.86 15.44
C LEU A 347 -5.79 -0.94 15.05
N LEU A 348 -5.92 -0.62 13.76
CA LEU A 348 -6.91 0.37 13.29
C LEU A 348 -8.24 -0.25 12.85
N GLY A 349 -8.26 -1.55 12.54
CA GLY A 349 -9.49 -2.29 12.20
C GLY A 349 -10.27 -1.70 11.02
N PRO A 350 -11.51 -2.15 10.76
CA PRO A 350 -12.36 -1.62 9.70
C PRO A 350 -13.08 -0.39 10.29
N SER A 351 -12.33 0.64 10.64
CA SER A 351 -12.90 1.90 11.09
C SER A 351 -13.52 2.64 9.89
N PRO A 352 -14.50 3.54 10.10
CA PRO A 352 -15.09 4.32 9.00
C PRO A 352 -14.06 5.11 8.19
N PHE A 353 -12.90 5.42 8.77
CA PHE A 353 -11.78 6.08 8.09
C PHE A 353 -10.86 5.13 7.32
N MET A 354 -10.74 3.86 7.74
CA MET A 354 -9.92 2.87 7.04
C MET A 354 -10.70 1.96 6.10
N SER A 355 -12.04 1.88 6.19
CA SER A 355 -12.92 1.11 5.29
C SER A 355 -12.31 -0.24 4.83
N LEU A 356 -11.98 -0.40 3.54
CA LEU A 356 -11.36 -1.63 3.01
C LEU A 356 -9.89 -1.84 3.40
N ARG A 357 -9.16 -0.83 3.89
CA ARG A 357 -7.74 -0.95 4.30
C ARG A 357 -7.56 -1.77 5.58
N GLY A 358 -8.56 -1.79 6.44
CA GLY A 358 -8.55 -2.57 7.68
C GLY A 358 -8.93 -4.05 7.50
N GLU A 359 -9.20 -4.46 6.26
CA GLU A 359 -9.70 -5.78 5.93
C GLU A 359 -8.55 -6.72 5.51
N PRO A 360 -8.56 -7.97 5.98
CA PRO A 360 -7.45 -8.90 5.77
C PRO A 360 -7.10 -9.14 4.30
N CYS A 361 -8.12 -9.11 3.44
CA CYS A 361 -7.96 -9.40 2.01
C CYS A 361 -7.19 -8.33 1.24
N TRP A 362 -6.98 -7.16 1.85
CA TRP A 362 -6.20 -6.06 1.27
C TRP A 362 -4.85 -5.86 1.98
N ALA A 363 -4.63 -6.52 3.12
CA ALA A 363 -3.32 -6.64 3.75
C ALA A 363 -2.47 -7.68 3.01
N LEU A 364 -1.65 -7.21 2.08
CA LEU A 364 -0.69 -8.04 1.37
C LEU A 364 0.46 -8.44 2.30
N GLY A 365 0.62 -9.74 2.55
CA GLY A 365 1.82 -10.28 3.19
C GLY A 365 2.87 -10.63 2.15
N ARG A 366 4.10 -10.18 2.39
CA ARG A 366 5.26 -10.19 1.47
C ARG A 366 5.12 -9.22 0.29
N CYS A 367 5.90 -8.14 0.36
CA CYS A 367 6.14 -7.24 -0.75
C CYS A 367 7.62 -6.87 -0.94
N LEU A 368 8.55 -7.63 -0.35
CA LEU A 368 9.95 -7.62 -0.78
C LEU A 368 10.24 -8.81 -1.69
N ALA A 369 9.84 -8.66 -2.94
CA ALA A 369 10.64 -9.16 -4.05
C ALA A 369 11.30 -7.91 -4.66
N PRO A 370 12.55 -7.97 -5.18
CA PRO A 370 13.42 -6.82 -5.48
C PRO A 370 12.95 -5.90 -6.64
N ASN A 371 11.67 -5.94 -7.02
CA ASN A 371 11.11 -5.08 -8.05
C ASN A 371 10.68 -3.72 -7.47
N PHE A 372 11.68 -2.94 -7.02
CA PHE A 372 11.57 -1.48 -6.96
C PHE A 372 11.40 -0.92 -8.40
N PRO A 373 10.79 0.24 -8.58
CA PRO A 373 9.54 0.39 -9.32
C PRO A 373 9.61 -0.07 -10.80
N SER A 374 8.97 -1.20 -11.12
CA SER A 374 8.64 -1.56 -12.52
C SER A 374 7.60 -0.62 -13.15
N TYR A 375 7.06 0.33 -12.38
CA TYR A 375 6.10 1.33 -12.85
C TYR A 375 6.68 2.31 -13.88
N ILE A 376 8.01 2.47 -13.94
CA ILE A 376 8.64 3.41 -14.89
C ILE A 376 8.69 2.84 -16.33
N PHE A 377 8.59 1.51 -16.50
CA PHE A 377 8.75 0.88 -17.82
C PHE A 377 7.58 0.03 -18.31
N CYS A 378 6.54 -0.22 -17.50
CA CYS A 378 5.31 -0.83 -17.99
C CYS A 378 4.38 0.21 -18.59
N THR A 379 4.75 0.77 -19.75
CA THR A 379 3.79 1.50 -20.60
C THR A 379 2.73 0.52 -21.11
N ASN A 380 1.51 0.71 -20.62
CA ASN A 380 0.23 0.34 -21.21
C ASN A 380 0.29 -0.60 -22.43
N LYS A 381 0.11 -1.91 -22.21
CA LYS A 381 -0.47 -2.78 -23.23
C LYS A 381 -1.99 -2.61 -23.18
N LEU A 382 -2.46 -1.42 -23.55
CA LEU A 382 -3.88 -1.15 -23.80
C LEU A 382 -4.27 -1.95 -25.04
N SER A 383 -4.93 -3.08 -24.80
CA SER A 383 -5.54 -3.93 -25.82
C SER A 383 -6.73 -3.19 -26.45
N HIS A 384 -6.46 -2.30 -27.40
CA HIS A 384 -7.46 -1.89 -28.39
C HIS A 384 -7.24 -2.68 -29.68
N ARG A 385 -7.95 -3.80 -29.78
CA ARG A 385 -8.11 -4.54 -31.04
C ARG A 385 -9.15 -3.80 -31.89
N LYS A 386 -8.73 -2.81 -32.67
CA LYS A 386 -9.46 -2.36 -33.86
C LYS A 386 -8.51 -2.33 -35.04
N ARG A 387 -8.82 -3.16 -36.04
CA ARG A 387 -8.21 -3.12 -37.38
C ARG A 387 -8.55 -1.78 -38.01
N LEU A 388 -7.55 -1.08 -38.56
CA LEU A 388 -7.54 -0.54 -39.93
C LEU A 388 -6.27 0.31 -40.17
N SER A 389 -5.65 0.03 -41.33
CA SER A 389 -4.75 0.84 -42.18
C SER A 389 -3.71 1.80 -41.57
N LYS A 390 -2.42 1.54 -41.90
CA LYS A 390 -1.25 2.43 -41.77
C LYS A 390 -1.48 3.81 -42.39
N PRO A 391 -0.83 4.85 -41.84
CA PRO A 391 0.22 5.52 -42.64
C PRO A 391 1.53 5.83 -41.86
N GLN A 392 2.64 5.88 -42.60
CA GLN A 392 3.97 6.35 -42.19
C GLN A 392 3.99 7.87 -41.96
N ILE A 393 4.62 8.38 -40.87
CA ILE A 393 5.56 9.55 -40.82
C ILE A 393 6.35 9.50 -39.47
N PRO A 394 7.38 10.33 -39.18
CA PRO A 394 8.80 10.01 -39.30
C PRO A 394 9.55 9.91 -37.95
N ASN A 395 10.84 9.62 -38.09
CA ASN A 395 11.85 9.30 -37.08
C ASN A 395 12.25 10.53 -36.24
N TYR A 396 12.03 10.50 -34.91
CA TYR A 396 12.56 11.50 -33.97
C TYR A 396 13.67 10.88 -33.12
N LYS A 397 14.88 11.42 -33.24
CA LYS A 397 16.07 11.05 -32.45
C LYS A 397 15.82 11.25 -30.96
N THR A 398 15.89 10.17 -30.19
CA THR A 398 15.86 10.19 -28.73
C THR A 398 17.23 10.64 -28.20
N HIS A 399 17.31 11.86 -27.64
CA HIS A 399 18.47 12.28 -26.86
C HIS A 399 18.48 11.53 -25.52
N ARG A 400 19.51 10.71 -25.29
CA ARG A 400 19.77 10.07 -23.98
C ARG A 400 20.27 11.13 -23.00
N PHE A 401 19.45 11.48 -22.02
CA PHE A 401 19.92 12.14 -20.80
C PHE A 401 20.55 11.09 -19.89
N VAL A 402 21.87 11.13 -19.76
CA VAL A 402 22.62 10.33 -18.78
C VAL A 402 22.69 11.14 -17.48
N ILE A 403 21.82 10.82 -16.52
CA ILE A 403 21.93 11.34 -15.15
C ILE A 403 22.97 10.47 -14.43
N ARG A 404 24.16 11.03 -14.20
CA ARG A 404 25.18 10.41 -13.32
C ARG A 404 24.74 10.59 -11.86
N PHE A 405 24.20 9.54 -11.25
CA PHE A 405 24.21 9.36 -9.80
C PHE A 405 25.64 9.00 -9.37
N ARG A 406 26.48 10.01 -9.11
CA ARG A 406 27.69 9.88 -8.29
C ARG A 406 27.34 10.43 -6.91
N TYR A 407 27.93 9.84 -5.86
CA TYR A 407 27.61 10.02 -4.44
C TYR A 407 26.36 9.22 -4.05
N ILE A 408 26.50 7.94 -3.68
CA ILE A 408 26.51 7.57 -2.25
C ILE A 408 27.43 6.37 -1.92
N TRP A 409 28.05 5.70 -2.89
CA TRP A 409 28.84 4.46 -2.64
C TRP A 409 30.25 4.43 -3.25
N GLY A 410 30.72 5.54 -3.83
CA GLY A 410 31.96 5.57 -4.63
C GLY A 410 33.29 5.58 -3.87
N SER A 411 33.29 5.49 -2.53
CA SER A 411 34.50 5.66 -1.73
C SER A 411 34.92 4.42 -0.94
N ALA A 412 34.18 3.30 -1.01
CA ALA A 412 34.48 2.11 -0.22
C ALA A 412 35.54 1.17 -0.84
N CYS A 413 35.93 1.38 -2.10
CA CYS A 413 36.96 0.57 -2.79
C CYS A 413 38.13 1.38 -3.35
N ARG A 414 38.32 2.62 -2.91
CA ARG A 414 39.56 3.34 -3.14
C ARG A 414 40.29 3.40 -1.81
N TRP A 415 41.04 2.34 -1.53
CA TRP A 415 42.29 2.21 -0.76
C TRP A 415 42.50 0.73 -0.45
#